data_AF-A0A183P0B1-F1
#
_entry.id   AF-A0A183P0B1-F1
#
_cell.length_a   1.000
_cell.length_b   1.000
_cell.length_c   1.000
_cell.angle_alpha   90.00
_cell.angle_beta   90.00
_cell.angle_gamma   90.00
#
_symmetry.space_group_name_H-M   'P 1'
#
loop_
_entity.id
_entity.type
_entity.pdbx_description
1 polymer ?
#
loop_
_entity_poly.entity_id
_entity_poly.type
_entity_poly.pdbx_seq_one_letter_code
_entity_poly.pdbx_strand_id
1 'polypeptide(L)'
;MLFLTVLVIVLRKKVRNLRKHSLIPASRLIIDWPFEFAGLINEPHGKYLLYLLENPYVIQHALPIPGQTVDNETSVVCDSKALQKVVNPHNFRIFSRLRKSNDGVPVRTASINIPSDNPSPYPPLSDKMILEPVPDRLADSKKLVDRKMTTISCYNGRIRCVPIICDLGKLSYKAGPITLEFIARLWENTMREIEVHIFNNLEQKPIPPKYMALYIGLAVFGGLLLLSILVIILYKAGFFKRKRFMRRRTKVPPTEPTQRLGQYTSTEPKQRQPLISPIQTTHHDNRKVTSRRTNYHPVPNTQEPAYRRTPYSPSSDFPIPHK
;
A
#
# COMPACT_ATOMS: atom_id res chain seq x y z
N MET A 1 28.21 19.12 -6.78
CA MET A 1 28.52 18.14 -5.71
C MET A 1 27.21 17.62 -5.15
N LEU A 2 26.64 16.57 -5.75
CA LEU A 2 25.39 15.97 -5.27
C LEU A 2 25.68 15.25 -3.96
N PHE A 3 25.16 15.77 -2.85
CA PHE A 3 25.02 15.00 -1.62
C PHE A 3 24.01 13.89 -1.90
N LEU A 4 24.51 12.72 -2.30
CA LEU A 4 23.75 11.48 -2.18
C LEU A 4 23.61 11.26 -0.67
N THR A 5 22.52 11.74 -0.08
CA THR A 5 22.15 11.42 1.30
C THR A 5 21.79 9.94 1.33
N VAL A 6 22.80 9.09 1.46
CA VAL A 6 22.63 7.66 1.68
C VAL A 6 22.00 7.50 3.06
N LEU A 7 20.73 7.10 3.10
CA LEU A 7 20.05 6.79 4.36
C LEU A 7 20.61 5.49 4.95
N VAL A 8 21.63 5.64 5.79
CA VAL A 8 22.19 4.55 6.60
C VAL A 8 21.42 4.48 7.92
N ILE A 9 20.98 3.28 8.25
CA ILE A 9 20.25 2.95 9.47
C ILE A 9 21.13 2.08 10.34
N VAL A 10 21.28 2.46 11.61
CA VAL A 10 21.96 1.66 12.63
C VAL A 10 20.91 1.04 13.55
N LEU A 11 20.78 -0.28 13.51
CA LEU A 11 19.86 -1.04 14.33
C LEU A 11 20.62 -1.68 15.49
N ARG A 12 20.27 -1.31 16.72
CA ARG A 12 20.86 -1.89 17.94
C ARG A 12 19.86 -2.80 18.64
N LYS A 13 20.24 -4.04 18.90
CA LYS A 13 19.45 -5.03 19.66
C LYS A 13 20.18 -5.41 20.93
N LYS A 14 19.60 -5.02 22.07
CA LYS A 14 20.17 -5.23 23.40
C LYS A 14 19.48 -6.41 24.08
N VAL A 15 20.27 -7.42 24.45
CA VAL A 15 19.81 -8.61 25.19
C VAL A 15 20.45 -8.59 26.58
N ARG A 16 19.64 -8.79 27.62
CA ARG A 16 20.13 -8.85 29.00
C ARG A 16 19.33 -9.83 29.83
N ASN A 17 20.02 -10.54 30.72
CA ASN A 17 19.37 -11.30 31.77
C ASN A 17 19.02 -10.37 32.94
N LEU A 18 17.74 -10.29 33.28
CA LEU A 18 17.24 -9.45 34.37
C LEU A 18 17.23 -10.16 35.73
N ARG A 19 17.47 -11.48 35.77
CA ARG A 19 17.43 -12.28 37.00
C ARG A 19 18.79 -12.26 37.70
N LYS A 20 18.86 -11.60 38.86
CA LYS A 20 20.12 -11.37 39.61
C LYS A 20 20.86 -12.63 40.03
N HIS A 21 20.14 -13.71 40.34
CA HIS A 21 20.68 -14.97 40.87
C HIS A 21 20.53 -16.15 39.90
N SER A 22 20.30 -15.88 38.62
CA SER A 22 20.11 -16.93 37.62
C SER A 22 21.09 -16.76 36.48
N LEU A 23 21.70 -17.87 36.07
CA LEU A 23 22.53 -17.96 34.89
C LEU A 23 21.73 -18.63 33.79
N ILE A 24 21.67 -18.00 32.62
CA ILE A 24 21.18 -18.64 31.40
C ILE A 24 22.41 -19.24 30.71
N PRO A 25 22.58 -20.58 30.70
CA PRO A 25 23.82 -21.21 30.24
C PRO A 25 24.03 -21.12 28.73
N ALA A 26 22.94 -21.08 27.97
CA ALA A 26 22.95 -20.91 26.53
C ALA A 26 21.75 -20.07 26.13
N SER A 27 21.97 -19.11 25.24
CA SER A 27 20.93 -18.25 24.70
C SER A 27 21.16 -18.01 23.22
N ARG A 28 20.06 -17.96 22.49
CA ARG A 28 20.04 -17.80 21.04
C ARG A 28 19.10 -16.65 20.69
N LEU A 29 19.55 -15.81 19.78
CA LEU A 29 18.78 -14.72 19.21
C LEU A 29 18.48 -15.02 17.75
N ILE A 30 17.23 -14.86 17.36
CA ILE A 30 16.77 -15.00 15.98
C ILE A 30 16.25 -13.63 15.55
N ILE A 31 16.76 -13.14 14.43
CA ILE A 31 16.38 -11.85 13.85
C ILE A 31 15.80 -12.13 12.47
N ASP A 32 14.51 -11.91 12.31
CA ASP A 32 13.85 -11.97 11.02
C ASP A 32 14.24 -10.73 10.21
N TRP A 33 15.20 -10.88 9.29
CA TRP A 33 15.72 -9.75 8.51
C TRP A 33 14.87 -9.53 7.26
N PRO A 34 14.22 -8.36 7.09
CA PRO A 34 13.39 -8.07 5.93
C PRO A 34 14.25 -7.68 4.72
N PHE A 35 14.64 -8.71 3.97
CA PHE A 35 15.68 -8.62 2.95
C PHE A 35 15.17 -8.07 1.62
N GLU A 36 14.08 -8.63 1.09
CA GLU A 36 13.51 -8.23 -0.20
C GLU A 36 12.01 -7.97 -0.09
N PHE A 37 11.54 -7.00 -0.86
CA PHE A 37 10.14 -6.77 -1.15
C PHE A 37 9.75 -7.54 -2.42
N ALA A 38 8.76 -8.43 -2.32
CA ALA A 38 8.26 -9.18 -3.46
C ALA A 38 7.36 -8.27 -4.30
N GLY A 39 7.81 -7.89 -5.50
CA GLY A 39 7.01 -7.14 -6.46
C GLY A 39 5.93 -8.05 -7.07
N LEU A 40 6.36 -9.05 -7.83
CA LEU A 40 5.52 -10.12 -8.35
C LEU A 40 5.83 -11.42 -7.59
N ILE A 41 4.79 -12.16 -7.15
CA ILE A 41 4.95 -13.41 -6.38
C ILE A 41 5.83 -14.44 -7.10
N ASN A 42 5.72 -14.51 -8.42
CA ASN A 42 6.37 -15.52 -9.25
C ASN A 42 7.85 -15.23 -9.55
N GLU A 43 8.35 -14.04 -9.22
CA GLU A 43 9.76 -13.71 -9.46
C GLU A 43 10.64 -14.35 -8.41
N PRO A 44 11.78 -14.96 -8.78
CA PRO A 44 12.67 -15.62 -7.82
C PRO A 44 13.31 -14.63 -6.84
N HIS A 45 13.49 -13.37 -7.27
CA HIS A 45 14.11 -12.30 -6.50
C HIS A 45 13.25 -11.04 -6.54
N GLY A 46 13.17 -10.36 -5.40
CA GLY A 46 12.48 -9.08 -5.27
C GLY A 46 13.46 -7.92 -5.33
N LYS A 47 12.97 -6.72 -5.01
CA LYS A 47 13.85 -5.56 -4.80
C LYS A 47 14.31 -5.55 -3.34
N TYR A 48 15.57 -5.22 -3.09
CA TYR A 48 16.08 -5.12 -1.72
C TYR A 48 15.29 -4.10 -0.91
N LEU A 49 15.08 -4.38 0.38
CA LEU A 49 14.45 -3.44 1.31
C LEU A 49 15.48 -2.93 2.31
N LEU A 50 15.90 -3.80 3.25
CA LEU A 50 17.00 -3.51 4.16
C LEU A 50 18.27 -4.22 3.67
N TYR A 51 19.16 -3.43 3.09
CA TYR A 51 20.43 -3.90 2.57
C TYR A 51 21.50 -3.85 3.66
N LEU A 52 21.91 -5.01 4.18
CA LEU A 52 22.91 -5.09 5.24
C LEU A 52 24.30 -4.82 4.65
N LEU A 53 25.03 -3.85 5.21
CA LEU A 53 26.26 -3.33 4.61
C LEU A 53 27.51 -4.11 5.01
N GLU A 54 27.56 -4.52 6.28
CA GLU A 54 28.69 -5.24 6.86
C GLU A 54 28.16 -6.30 7.86
N ASN A 55 29.05 -7.21 8.26
CA ASN A 55 28.75 -8.11 9.38
C ASN A 55 28.41 -7.29 10.63
N PRO A 56 27.46 -7.75 11.46
CA PRO A 56 27.07 -7.02 12.63
C PRO A 56 28.21 -6.97 13.66
N TYR A 57 28.18 -5.95 14.49
CA TYR A 57 29.15 -5.74 15.56
C TYR A 57 28.54 -6.12 16.91
N VAL A 58 29.37 -6.67 17.79
CA VAL A 58 29.02 -7.04 19.16
C VAL A 58 29.62 -6.01 20.10
N ILE A 59 28.77 -5.37 20.89
CA ILE A 59 29.14 -4.44 21.95
C ILE A 59 28.82 -5.13 23.28
N GLN A 60 29.86 -5.56 23.99
CA GLN A 60 29.72 -6.14 25.33
C GLN A 60 30.11 -5.10 26.37
N HIS A 61 29.19 -4.78 27.27
CA HIS A 61 29.49 -3.92 28.41
C HIS A 61 29.92 -4.78 29.60
N ALA A 62 31.05 -5.49 29.45
CA ALA A 62 31.67 -6.17 30.57
C ALA A 62 32.34 -5.12 31.47
N LEU A 63 32.19 -5.25 32.79
CA LEU A 63 33.02 -4.49 33.72
C LEU A 63 34.46 -5.04 33.59
N PRO A 64 35.46 -4.21 33.25
CA PRO A 64 36.83 -4.69 33.14
C PRO A 64 37.28 -5.21 34.51
N ILE A 65 37.62 -6.49 34.58
CA ILE A 65 38.25 -7.08 35.76
C ILE A 65 39.73 -6.67 35.71
N PRO A 66 40.27 -6.01 36.75
CA PRO A 66 41.67 -5.59 36.76
C PRO A 66 42.60 -6.82 36.66
N GLY A 67 43.48 -6.82 35.67
CA GLY A 67 44.48 -7.87 35.43
C GLY A 67 44.14 -8.89 34.35
N GLN A 68 42.93 -8.84 33.76
CA GLN A 68 42.57 -9.71 32.63
C GLN A 68 42.82 -8.99 31.30
N THR A 69 43.60 -9.60 30.41
CA THR A 69 43.70 -9.14 29.02
C THR A 69 42.29 -9.12 28.43
N VAL A 70 41.92 -8.00 27.80
CA VAL A 70 40.67 -7.91 27.04
C VAL A 70 40.85 -8.80 25.83
N ASP A 71 40.57 -10.08 26.01
CA ASP A 71 40.51 -11.02 24.90
C ASP A 71 39.37 -10.50 24.01
N ASN A 72 39.70 -10.04 22.81
CA ASN A 72 38.74 -9.55 21.80
C ASN A 72 37.77 -10.65 21.33
N GLU A 73 37.82 -11.84 21.94
CA GLU A 73 36.96 -12.96 21.64
C GLU A 73 35.61 -12.78 22.32
N THR A 74 34.66 -12.27 21.55
CA THR A 74 33.26 -12.27 21.96
C THR A 74 32.70 -13.69 21.96
N SER A 75 31.85 -13.98 22.94
CA SER A 75 31.09 -15.25 23.02
C SER A 75 30.00 -15.40 21.97
N VAL A 76 29.80 -14.39 21.13
CA VAL A 76 28.67 -14.31 20.21
C VAL A 76 29.07 -14.83 18.84
N VAL A 77 28.35 -15.82 18.34
CA VAL A 77 28.57 -16.45 17.04
C VAL A 77 27.29 -16.39 16.23
N CYS A 78 27.33 -15.83 15.02
CA CYS A 78 26.18 -15.77 14.12
C CYS A 78 26.33 -16.74 12.93
N ASP A 79 25.21 -17.11 12.32
CA ASP A 79 25.18 -18.02 11.19
C ASP A 79 25.86 -17.40 9.95
N SER A 80 26.94 -18.05 9.52
CA SER A 80 27.71 -17.70 8.33
C SER A 80 26.88 -17.78 7.05
N LYS A 81 25.98 -18.75 6.90
CA LYS A 81 25.20 -18.94 5.67
C LYS A 81 24.17 -17.82 5.50
N ALA A 82 23.43 -17.51 6.57
CA ALA A 82 22.51 -16.37 6.57
C ALA A 82 23.25 -15.06 6.27
N LEU A 83 24.37 -14.79 6.96
CA LEU A 83 25.13 -13.54 6.77
C LEU A 83 25.73 -13.43 5.37
N GLN A 84 26.28 -14.48 4.79
CA GLN A 84 26.78 -14.46 3.40
C GLN A 84 25.69 -14.13 2.39
N LYS A 85 24.44 -14.53 2.66
CA LYS A 85 23.30 -14.21 1.80
C LYS A 85 22.86 -12.75 1.90
N VAL A 86 22.89 -12.16 3.11
CA VAL A 86 22.32 -10.82 3.35
C VAL A 86 23.34 -9.69 3.35
N VAL A 87 24.59 -9.96 3.76
CA VAL A 87 25.64 -8.95 3.90
C VAL A 87 26.23 -8.65 2.54
N ASN A 88 26.00 -7.41 2.10
CA ASN A 88 26.56 -6.83 0.90
C ASN A 88 26.64 -7.80 -0.30
N PRO A 89 25.53 -8.42 -0.74
CA PRO A 89 25.54 -9.43 -1.81
C PRO A 89 26.12 -8.90 -3.13
N HIS A 90 26.02 -7.59 -3.39
CA HIS A 90 26.61 -6.96 -4.58
C HIS A 90 28.06 -6.48 -4.42
N ASN A 91 28.65 -6.70 -3.24
CA ASN A 91 30.03 -6.32 -2.92
C ASN A 91 30.36 -4.85 -3.24
N PHE A 92 29.46 -3.94 -2.88
CA PHE A 92 29.67 -2.50 -3.07
C PHE A 92 30.81 -2.03 -2.16
N ARG A 93 31.92 -1.60 -2.78
CA ARG A 93 33.13 -1.16 -2.06
C ARG A 93 32.96 0.17 -1.31
N ILE A 94 31.99 0.99 -1.68
CA ILE A 94 31.80 2.30 -1.03
C ILE A 94 31.43 2.15 0.45
N PHE A 95 30.86 1.00 0.83
CA PHE A 95 30.46 0.73 2.20
C PHE A 95 31.62 0.37 3.12
N SER A 96 32.74 -0.12 2.60
CA SER A 96 33.95 -0.35 3.41
C SER A 96 34.58 0.96 3.92
N ARG A 97 34.14 2.10 3.39
CA ARG A 97 34.54 3.45 3.83
C ARG A 97 33.56 4.05 4.83
N LEU A 98 32.41 3.41 5.07
CA LEU A 98 31.49 3.86 6.10
C LEU A 98 32.12 3.67 7.48
N ARG A 99 31.69 4.50 8.42
CA ARG A 99 32.23 4.49 9.78
C ARG A 99 31.94 3.13 10.41
N LYS A 100 33.00 2.38 10.73
CA LYS A 100 32.91 1.15 11.51
C LYS A 100 32.37 1.48 12.90
N SER A 101 31.80 0.47 13.57
CA SER A 101 31.38 0.64 14.97
C SER A 101 32.60 0.97 15.82
N ASN A 102 32.57 2.11 16.52
CA ASN A 102 33.70 2.55 17.35
C ASN A 102 33.83 1.72 18.64
N ASP A 103 32.73 1.14 19.11
CA ASP A 103 32.61 0.51 20.43
C ASP A 103 32.44 -1.02 20.34
N GLY A 104 32.36 -1.58 19.13
CA GLY A 104 31.99 -2.98 18.89
C GLY A 104 33.04 -3.77 18.12
N VAL A 105 33.12 -5.07 18.40
CA VAL A 105 33.97 -6.03 17.67
C VAL A 105 33.11 -6.76 16.62
N PRO A 106 33.60 -6.99 15.39
CA PRO A 106 32.85 -7.77 14.40
C PRO A 106 32.42 -9.13 14.95
N VAL A 107 31.19 -9.54 14.67
CA VAL A 107 30.69 -10.83 15.14
C VAL A 107 31.48 -11.99 14.54
N ARG A 108 31.71 -13.03 15.34
CA ARG A 108 32.25 -14.30 14.83
C ARG A 108 31.16 -15.00 14.02
N THR A 109 31.58 -15.69 12.97
CA THR A 109 30.64 -16.45 12.13
C THR A 109 31.00 -17.93 12.12
N ALA A 110 30.00 -18.78 12.17
CA ALA A 110 30.13 -20.23 12.05
C ALA A 110 28.88 -20.81 11.38
N SER A 111 28.91 -22.05 10.93
CA SER A 111 27.69 -22.73 10.48
C SER A 111 26.85 -23.11 11.69
N ILE A 112 25.64 -22.55 11.81
CA ILE A 112 24.72 -22.85 12.91
C ILE A 112 23.54 -23.64 12.36
N ASN A 113 23.23 -24.77 12.98
CA ASN A 113 22.04 -25.54 12.62
C ASN A 113 20.79 -24.89 13.24
N ILE A 114 19.79 -24.65 12.38
CA ILE A 114 18.48 -24.13 12.79
C ILE A 114 17.78 -25.26 13.57
N PRO A 115 17.31 -25.02 14.81
CA PRO A 115 16.52 -26.01 15.55
C PRO A 115 15.26 -26.35 14.77
N SER A 116 14.88 -27.64 14.76
CA SER A 116 13.65 -28.10 14.09
C SER A 116 12.38 -27.49 14.70
N ASP A 117 12.45 -26.97 15.94
CA ASP A 117 11.35 -26.33 16.67
C ASP A 117 11.19 -24.83 16.35
N ASN A 118 11.86 -24.30 15.34
CA ASN A 118 11.74 -22.89 14.96
C ASN A 118 10.29 -22.60 14.51
N PRO A 119 9.60 -21.61 15.10
CA PRO A 119 8.19 -21.36 14.82
C PRO A 119 7.99 -21.07 13.33
N SER A 120 6.97 -21.72 12.78
CA SER A 120 6.34 -21.61 11.45
C SER A 120 7.20 -21.07 10.30
N PRO A 121 7.26 -21.75 9.14
CA PRO A 121 7.74 -21.12 7.91
C PRO A 121 7.02 -19.78 7.70
N TYR A 122 7.74 -18.77 7.20
CA TYR A 122 7.15 -17.47 6.87
C TYR A 122 5.89 -17.68 6.03
N PRO A 123 4.85 -16.86 6.21
CA PRO A 123 3.62 -17.02 5.45
C PRO A 123 3.92 -16.94 3.94
N PRO A 124 3.11 -17.60 3.10
CA PRO A 124 3.28 -17.53 1.66
C PRO A 124 3.17 -16.08 1.19
N LEU A 125 3.87 -15.78 0.10
CA LEU A 125 3.85 -14.45 -0.47
C LEU A 125 2.43 -14.09 -0.94
N SER A 126 2.03 -12.84 -0.74
CA SER A 126 0.70 -12.31 -1.00
C SER A 126 0.79 -10.95 -1.68
N ASP A 127 0.05 -10.78 -2.76
CA ASP A 127 -0.07 -9.51 -3.47
C ASP A 127 -0.97 -8.51 -2.76
N LYS A 128 -1.49 -8.79 -1.57
CA LYS A 128 -2.34 -7.85 -0.83
C LYS A 128 -1.54 -7.09 0.21
N MET A 129 -1.56 -5.76 0.13
CA MET A 129 -1.03 -4.90 1.18
C MET A 129 -2.13 -4.55 2.15
N ILE A 130 -1.95 -4.91 3.43
CA ILE A 130 -2.89 -4.52 4.48
C ILE A 130 -2.63 -3.05 4.80
N LEU A 131 -3.65 -2.23 4.58
CA LEU A 131 -3.63 -0.79 4.84
C LEU A 131 -4.50 -0.50 6.06
N GLU A 132 -3.89 0.09 7.07
CA GLU A 132 -4.52 0.48 8.32
C GLU A 132 -4.62 2.01 8.40
N PRO A 133 -5.63 2.57 9.06
CA PRO A 133 -5.68 4.01 9.31
C PRO A 133 -4.51 4.43 10.19
N VAL A 134 -3.90 5.60 9.90
CA VAL A 134 -2.86 6.17 10.76
C VAL A 134 -3.44 6.45 12.15
N PRO A 135 -2.81 5.99 13.25
CA PRO A 135 -3.28 6.27 14.60
C PRO A 135 -3.37 7.78 14.89
N ASP A 136 -4.40 8.22 15.62
CA ASP A 136 -4.68 9.65 15.90
C ASP A 136 -3.50 10.41 16.51
N ARG A 137 -2.62 9.71 17.25
CA ARG A 137 -1.41 10.30 17.86
C ARG A 137 -0.37 10.78 16.83
N LEU A 138 -0.45 10.30 15.59
CA LEU A 138 0.42 10.63 14.46
C LEU A 138 -0.33 11.44 13.38
N ALA A 139 -1.61 11.73 13.59
CA ALA A 139 -2.41 12.52 12.69
C ALA A 139 -2.14 14.01 12.93
N ASP A 140 -1.61 14.70 11.92
CA ASP A 140 -1.60 16.17 11.94
C ASP A 140 -3.05 16.66 11.96
N SER A 141 -3.46 17.32 13.04
CA SER A 141 -4.86 17.71 13.32
C SER A 141 -5.52 18.64 12.27
N LYS A 142 -4.81 19.00 11.20
CA LYS A 142 -5.24 19.97 10.18
C LYS A 142 -5.58 19.39 8.81
N LYS A 143 -5.39 18.10 8.52
CA LYS A 143 -5.68 17.55 7.18
C LYS A 143 -6.79 16.50 7.19
N LEU A 144 -7.88 16.84 6.50
CA LEU A 144 -9.06 16.04 6.11
C LEU A 144 -8.74 14.83 5.19
N VAL A 145 -7.53 14.30 5.21
CA VAL A 145 -7.11 13.18 4.36
C VAL A 145 -7.00 11.93 5.22
N ASP A 146 -7.81 10.91 4.93
CA ASP A 146 -7.73 9.58 5.54
C ASP A 146 -6.37 8.96 5.17
N ARG A 147 -5.32 9.28 5.94
CA ARG A 147 -3.98 8.72 5.72
C ARG A 147 -4.01 7.23 6.07
N LYS A 148 -3.58 6.40 5.14
CA LYS A 148 -3.35 4.96 5.35
C LYS A 148 -1.87 4.71 5.63
N MET A 149 -1.59 3.82 6.55
CA MET A 149 -0.28 3.27 6.87
C MET A 149 -0.29 1.77 6.61
N THR A 150 0.88 1.19 6.40
CA THR A 150 1.05 -0.26 6.31
C THR A 150 2.29 -0.65 7.09
N THR A 151 2.21 -1.77 7.78
CA THR A 151 3.36 -2.32 8.50
C THR A 151 4.14 -3.24 7.57
N ILE A 152 5.44 -3.02 7.48
CA ILE A 152 6.36 -3.81 6.66
C ILE A 152 6.99 -4.87 7.59
N SER A 153 6.48 -6.10 7.56
CA SER A 153 6.94 -7.21 8.42
C SER A 153 7.11 -8.53 7.65
N CYS A 154 7.97 -9.41 8.15
CA CYS A 154 8.19 -10.76 7.62
C CYS A 154 6.94 -11.65 7.64
N TYR A 155 5.92 -11.28 8.41
CA TYR A 155 4.69 -12.04 8.60
C TYR A 155 3.49 -11.43 7.85
N ASN A 156 3.72 -10.37 7.07
CA ASN A 156 2.67 -9.68 6.30
C ASN A 156 2.60 -10.16 4.84
N GLY A 157 3.37 -11.18 4.45
CA GLY A 157 3.27 -11.85 3.14
C GLY A 157 3.85 -11.09 1.94
N ARG A 158 4.36 -9.86 2.08
CA ARG A 158 4.98 -9.13 0.95
C ARG A 158 6.51 -9.08 0.98
N ILE A 159 7.10 -9.68 2.00
CA ILE A 159 8.53 -9.54 2.29
C ILE A 159 9.15 -10.93 2.35
N ARG A 160 10.27 -11.09 1.65
CA ARG A 160 11.14 -12.26 1.82
C ARG A 160 12.13 -11.95 2.92
N CYS A 161 12.04 -12.73 3.98
CA CYS A 161 12.92 -12.59 5.13
C CYS A 161 13.98 -13.68 5.17
N VAL A 162 15.11 -13.32 5.77
CA VAL A 162 16.20 -14.25 6.06
C VAL A 162 16.41 -14.24 7.58
N PRO A 163 16.28 -15.39 8.26
CA PRO A 163 16.52 -15.46 9.68
C PRO A 163 18.02 -15.39 9.94
N ILE A 164 18.46 -14.35 10.65
CA ILE A 164 19.84 -14.24 11.15
C ILE A 164 19.84 -14.82 12.56
N ILE A 165 20.54 -15.93 12.75
CA ILE A 165 20.62 -16.64 14.03
C ILE A 165 21.97 -16.37 14.67
N CYS A 166 21.97 -16.00 15.95
CA CYS A 166 23.18 -15.78 16.72
C CYS A 166 23.11 -16.49 18.07
N ASP A 167 24.09 -17.33 18.35
CA ASP A 167 24.34 -17.89 19.67
C ASP A 167 25.07 -16.85 20.52
N LEU A 168 24.40 -16.37 21.57
CA LEU A 168 24.94 -15.33 22.45
C LEU A 168 25.81 -15.95 23.57
N GLY A 169 25.65 -17.25 23.81
CA GLY A 169 26.30 -17.98 24.90
C GLY A 169 25.62 -17.74 26.25
N LYS A 170 26.45 -17.66 27.31
CA LYS A 170 26.00 -17.52 28.70
C LYS A 170 25.54 -16.09 28.99
N LEU A 171 24.35 -15.93 29.56
CA LEU A 171 23.84 -14.62 30.02
C LEU A 171 23.64 -14.62 31.53
N SER A 172 24.33 -13.72 32.22
CA SER A 172 24.22 -13.47 33.65
C SER A 172 23.95 -12.00 33.92
N TYR A 173 23.23 -11.69 34.99
CA TYR A 173 23.03 -10.31 35.43
C TYR A 173 24.36 -9.57 35.68
N LYS A 174 25.39 -10.28 36.20
CA LYS A 174 26.71 -9.70 36.49
C LYS A 174 27.54 -9.39 35.24
N ALA A 175 27.37 -10.18 34.18
CA ALA A 175 28.12 -10.02 32.93
C ALA A 175 27.62 -8.83 32.09
N GLY A 176 26.44 -8.29 32.43
CA GLY A 176 25.87 -7.14 31.74
C GLY A 176 25.14 -7.49 30.44
N PRO A 177 24.66 -6.46 29.72
CA PRO A 177 23.96 -6.64 28.46
C PRO A 177 24.91 -6.89 27.28
N ILE A 178 24.45 -7.69 26.33
CA ILE A 178 25.08 -7.85 25.01
C ILE A 178 24.25 -7.05 24.01
N THR A 179 24.90 -6.20 23.21
CA THR A 179 24.24 -5.44 22.14
C THR A 179 24.79 -5.85 20.78
N LEU A 180 23.91 -6.21 19.86
CA LEU A 180 24.25 -6.39 18.45
C LEU A 180 23.90 -5.14 17.67
N GLU A 181 24.84 -4.67 16.86
CA GLU A 181 24.70 -3.50 15.99
C GLU A 181 24.73 -3.93 14.53
N PHE A 182 23.64 -3.66 13.81
CA PHE A 182 23.48 -3.92 12.39
C PHE A 182 23.50 -2.59 11.64
N ILE A 183 24.39 -2.47 10.67
CA ILE A 183 24.48 -1.29 9.82
C ILE A 183 23.87 -1.63 8.47
N ALA A 184 22.72 -1.04 8.17
CA ALA A 184 21.97 -1.31 6.96
C ALA A 184 21.65 -0.03 6.20
N ARG A 185 21.36 -0.16 4.91
CA ARG A 185 20.83 0.91 4.09
C ARG A 185 19.40 0.58 3.68
N LEU A 186 18.54 1.59 3.69
CA LEU A 186 17.22 1.48 3.11
C LEU A 186 17.30 1.66 1.59
N TRP A 187 16.75 0.72 0.83
CA TRP A 187 16.78 0.82 -0.63
C TRP A 187 15.74 1.82 -1.13
N GLU A 188 16.21 2.94 -1.67
CA GLU A 188 15.35 4.08 -2.06
C GLU A 188 14.31 3.71 -3.11
N ASN A 189 14.67 2.88 -4.10
CA ASN A 189 13.76 2.49 -5.18
C ASN A 189 12.55 1.71 -4.66
N THR A 190 12.79 0.82 -3.70
CA THR A 190 11.75 0.00 -3.07
C THR A 190 10.85 0.85 -2.19
N MET A 191 11.41 1.81 -1.46
CA MET A 191 10.63 2.74 -0.65
C MET A 191 9.70 3.61 -1.49
N ARG A 192 10.18 4.14 -2.61
CA ARG A 192 9.36 4.92 -3.55
C ARG A 192 8.20 4.10 -4.10
N GLU A 193 8.44 2.84 -4.45
CA GLU A 193 7.39 1.95 -4.95
C GLU A 193 6.34 1.65 -3.89
N ILE A 194 6.76 1.34 -2.66
CA ILE A 194 5.85 1.12 -1.53
C ILE A 194 5.01 2.37 -1.27
N GLU A 195 5.65 3.54 -1.28
CA GLU A 195 4.99 4.83 -1.10
C GLU A 195 3.90 5.07 -2.17
N VAL A 196 4.24 4.85 -3.45
CA VAL A 196 3.28 4.96 -4.57
C VAL A 196 2.10 3.99 -4.39
N HIS A 197 2.34 2.74 -3.97
CA HIS A 197 1.27 1.80 -3.68
C HIS A 197 0.36 2.28 -2.55
N ILE A 198 0.90 2.91 -1.51
CA ILE A 198 0.08 3.46 -0.41
C ILE A 198 -0.77 4.63 -0.92
N PHE A 199 -0.17 5.58 -1.65
CA PHE A 199 -0.87 6.77 -2.16
C PHE A 199 -1.95 6.44 -3.19
N ASN A 200 -1.70 5.50 -4.11
CA ASN A 200 -2.68 5.08 -5.10
C ASN A 200 -3.92 4.42 -4.45
N ASN A 201 -3.78 3.87 -3.25
CA ASN A 201 -4.88 3.26 -2.49
C ASN A 201 -5.57 4.23 -1.51
N LEU A 202 -5.20 5.51 -1.53
CA LEU A 202 -5.98 6.56 -0.88
C LEU A 202 -7.15 6.90 -1.79
N GLU A 203 -8.35 6.46 -1.43
CA GLU A 203 -9.55 7.04 -2.02
C GLU A 203 -9.59 8.51 -1.61
N GLN A 204 -9.35 9.39 -2.57
CA GLN A 204 -9.68 10.79 -2.40
C GLN A 204 -11.20 10.86 -2.32
N LYS A 205 -11.76 10.87 -1.10
CA LYS A 205 -13.17 11.21 -0.91
C LYS A 205 -13.42 12.49 -1.70
N PRO A 206 -14.28 12.48 -2.73
CA PRO A 206 -14.52 13.68 -3.51
C PRO A 206 -15.04 14.72 -2.52
N ILE A 207 -14.28 15.78 -2.30
CA ILE A 207 -14.72 16.89 -1.46
C ILE A 207 -15.77 17.58 -2.32
N PRO A 208 -17.08 17.49 -2.03
CA PRO A 208 -18.04 18.30 -2.76
C PRO A 208 -17.66 19.75 -2.46
N PRO A 209 -17.31 20.57 -3.47
CA PRO A 209 -17.03 21.98 -3.21
C PRO A 209 -18.31 22.56 -2.61
N LYS A 210 -18.20 23.11 -1.39
CA LYS A 210 -19.34 23.62 -0.60
C LYS A 210 -20.23 24.60 -1.37
N TYR A 211 -19.72 25.18 -2.46
CA TYR A 211 -20.37 26.22 -3.26
C TYR A 211 -20.68 25.81 -4.71
N MET A 212 -20.59 24.52 -5.08
CA MET A 212 -20.94 24.06 -6.44
C MET A 212 -22.31 24.54 -6.88
N ALA A 213 -23.32 24.37 -6.01
CA ALA A 213 -24.69 24.81 -6.29
C ALA A 213 -24.79 26.33 -6.48
N LEU A 214 -23.96 27.09 -5.77
CA LEU A 214 -23.92 28.56 -5.84
C LEU A 214 -23.34 29.05 -7.18
N TYR A 215 -22.27 28.41 -7.66
CA TYR A 215 -21.69 28.71 -8.97
C TYR A 215 -22.61 28.33 -10.13
N ILE A 216 -23.29 27.19 -10.04
CA ILE A 216 -24.29 26.77 -11.04
C ILE A 216 -25.44 27.78 -11.08
N GLY A 217 -25.92 28.24 -9.92
CA GLY A 217 -26.95 29.27 -9.84
C GLY A 217 -26.53 30.60 -10.48
N LEU A 218 -25.32 31.08 -10.17
CA LEU A 218 -24.76 32.30 -10.76
C LEU A 218 -24.61 32.22 -12.29
N ALA A 219 -24.17 31.08 -12.81
CA ALA A 219 -23.99 30.86 -14.25
C ALA A 219 -25.33 30.89 -15.00
N VAL A 220 -26.36 30.23 -14.48
CA VAL A 220 -27.70 30.22 -15.08
C VAL A 220 -28.32 31.62 -15.04
N PHE A 221 -28.19 32.33 -13.92
CA PHE A 221 -28.71 33.68 -13.77
C PHE A 221 -28.01 34.66 -14.70
N GLY A 222 -26.68 34.58 -14.81
CA GLY A 222 -25.89 35.37 -15.75
C GLY A 222 -26.27 35.12 -17.20
N GLY A 223 -26.49 33.86 -17.59
CA GLY A 223 -26.93 33.48 -18.93
C GLY A 223 -28.31 34.03 -19.29
N LEU A 224 -29.29 33.91 -18.38
CA LEU A 224 -30.63 34.46 -18.57
C LEU A 224 -30.62 35.99 -18.68
N LEU A 225 -29.82 36.66 -17.84
CA LEU A 225 -29.69 38.12 -17.85
C LEU A 225 -29.08 38.58 -19.19
N LEU A 226 -28.00 37.95 -19.65
CA LEU A 226 -27.37 38.29 -20.92
C LEU A 226 -28.32 38.04 -22.11
N LEU A 227 -29.05 36.92 -22.11
CA LEU A 227 -30.03 36.60 -23.15
C LEU A 227 -31.15 37.64 -23.22
N SER A 228 -31.68 38.06 -22.06
CA SER A 228 -32.73 39.10 -22.00
C SER A 228 -32.26 40.45 -22.55
N ILE A 229 -31.04 40.88 -22.22
CA ILE A 229 -30.44 42.10 -22.76
C ILE A 229 -30.34 42.01 -24.29
N LEU A 230 -29.88 40.87 -24.82
CA LEU A 230 -29.71 40.66 -26.25
C LEU A 230 -31.06 40.76 -27.00
N VAL A 231 -32.13 40.17 -26.45
CA VAL A 231 -33.48 40.28 -27.00
C VAL A 231 -33.98 41.73 -26.99
N ILE A 232 -33.74 42.48 -25.91
CA ILE A 232 -34.12 43.90 -25.81
C ILE A 232 -33.38 44.75 -26.84
N ILE A 233 -32.08 44.52 -27.04
CA ILE A 233 -31.29 45.21 -28.05
C ILE A 233 -31.83 44.91 -29.45
N LEU A 234 -32.10 43.64 -29.78
CA LEU A 234 -32.67 43.25 -31.07
C LEU A 234 -34.08 43.82 -31.30
N TYR A 235 -34.87 43.96 -30.23
CA TYR A 235 -36.18 44.60 -30.27
C TYR A 235 -36.07 46.11 -30.53
N LYS A 236 -35.19 46.81 -29.80
CA LYS A 236 -34.93 48.25 -29.95
C LYS A 236 -34.28 48.60 -31.28
N ALA A 237 -33.39 47.73 -31.80
CA ALA A 237 -32.79 47.86 -33.13
C ALA A 237 -33.80 47.64 -34.27
N GLY A 238 -35.07 47.32 -33.97
CA GLY A 238 -36.14 47.25 -34.97
C GLY A 238 -36.06 46.03 -35.88
N PHE A 239 -35.27 45.01 -35.51
CA PHE A 239 -35.08 43.81 -36.31
C PHE A 239 -36.41 43.06 -36.57
N PHE A 240 -37.34 43.11 -35.61
CA PHE A 240 -38.67 42.50 -35.73
C PHE A 240 -39.70 43.32 -36.53
N LYS A 241 -39.36 44.53 -37.00
CA LYS A 241 -40.25 45.36 -37.86
C LYS A 241 -40.04 45.09 -39.36
N ARG A 242 -39.91 43.83 -39.79
CA ARG A 242 -40.00 43.52 -41.22
C ARG A 242 -41.46 43.54 -41.68
N LYS A 243 -41.78 44.51 -42.54
CA LYS A 243 -43.03 44.62 -43.30
C LYS A 243 -43.25 43.32 -44.09
N ARG A 244 -44.38 42.64 -43.85
CA ARG A 244 -44.86 41.56 -44.71
C ARG A 244 -45.11 42.15 -46.11
N PHE A 245 -44.29 41.76 -47.10
CA PHE A 245 -44.52 42.14 -48.50
C PHE A 245 -45.76 41.39 -49.01
N MET A 246 -46.89 42.08 -49.10
CA MET A 246 -48.10 41.63 -49.78
C MET A 246 -47.81 41.45 -51.28
N ARG A 247 -47.92 40.22 -51.80
CA ARG A 247 -47.94 39.93 -53.24
C ARG A 247 -49.19 40.57 -53.87
N ARG A 248 -49.01 41.57 -54.74
CA ARG A 248 -50.09 42.05 -55.64
C ARG A 248 -50.47 40.92 -56.60
N ARG A 249 -51.76 40.58 -56.62
CA ARG A 249 -52.39 39.80 -57.70
C ARG A 249 -52.42 40.66 -58.97
N THR A 250 -51.76 40.22 -60.02
CA THR A 250 -52.04 40.68 -61.38
C THR A 250 -53.31 39.96 -61.85
N LYS A 251 -54.36 40.73 -62.18
CA LYS A 251 -55.59 40.23 -62.84
C LYS A 251 -55.24 39.81 -64.27
N VAL A 252 -55.64 38.60 -64.66
CA VAL A 252 -55.73 38.14 -66.06
C VAL A 252 -57.22 37.83 -66.33
N PRO A 253 -57.85 38.40 -67.39
CA PRO A 253 -59.17 37.98 -67.89
C PRO A 253 -59.00 37.04 -69.13
N PRO A 254 -60.04 36.37 -69.63
CA PRO A 254 -60.20 34.93 -69.48
C PRO A 254 -60.14 34.14 -70.80
N THR A 255 -59.87 32.83 -70.73
CA THR A 255 -60.40 31.86 -71.70
C THR A 255 -60.59 30.50 -71.01
N GLU A 256 -61.85 30.06 -70.96
CA GLU A 256 -62.40 28.77 -70.51
C GLU A 256 -62.11 27.63 -71.52
N PRO A 257 -62.57 26.38 -71.29
CA PRO A 257 -62.57 25.57 -70.06
C PRO A 257 -61.83 24.22 -70.31
N THR A 258 -61.52 23.40 -69.30
CA THR A 258 -62.22 22.12 -69.11
C THR A 258 -61.83 21.49 -67.76
N GLN A 259 -62.83 21.49 -66.87
CA GLN A 259 -63.30 20.45 -65.94
C GLN A 259 -62.30 19.49 -65.23
N ARG A 260 -62.36 19.59 -63.87
CA ARG A 260 -62.50 18.54 -62.83
C ARG A 260 -61.58 17.30 -62.92
N LEU A 261 -60.82 16.89 -61.91
CA LEU A 261 -61.11 16.64 -60.48
C LEU A 261 -59.72 16.37 -59.81
N GLY A 262 -59.22 17.15 -58.84
CA GLY A 262 -59.40 17.00 -57.38
C GLY A 262 -58.59 15.81 -56.79
N GLN A 263 -57.92 15.83 -55.64
CA GLN A 263 -57.54 16.83 -54.64
C GLN A 263 -56.71 16.10 -53.54
N TYR A 264 -55.89 16.84 -52.77
CA TYR A 264 -55.36 16.53 -51.42
C TYR A 264 -54.18 15.52 -51.27
N THR A 265 -53.17 15.69 -50.40
CA THR A 265 -52.95 16.57 -49.23
C THR A 265 -51.46 16.59 -48.82
N SER A 266 -50.99 17.71 -48.20
CA SER A 266 -50.18 17.83 -46.95
C SER A 266 -48.84 17.05 -46.80
N THR A 267 -47.67 17.52 -46.32
CA THR A 267 -47.22 18.73 -45.60
C THR A 267 -45.66 18.71 -45.51
N GLU A 268 -45.01 19.87 -45.66
CA GLU A 268 -43.71 20.37 -45.13
C GLU A 268 -42.34 19.61 -45.27
N PRO A 269 -41.23 20.30 -45.66
CA PRO A 269 -39.87 19.77 -45.60
C PRO A 269 -38.95 20.49 -44.59
N LYS A 270 -38.05 19.74 -43.92
CA LYS A 270 -36.86 20.29 -43.23
C LYS A 270 -35.62 19.42 -43.47
N GLN A 271 -34.49 20.11 -43.55
CA GLN A 271 -33.24 19.77 -44.22
C GLN A 271 -32.15 19.17 -43.29
N ARG A 272 -31.38 18.18 -43.83
CA ARG A 272 -29.99 17.69 -43.52
C ARG A 272 -29.64 17.32 -42.06
N GLN A 273 -28.85 16.30 -41.70
CA GLN A 273 -27.87 15.33 -42.26
C GLN A 273 -27.54 14.34 -41.07
N PRO A 274 -26.66 13.31 -41.10
CA PRO A 274 -26.09 12.51 -42.19
C PRO A 274 -26.29 10.97 -42.03
N LEU A 275 -26.37 10.32 -43.20
CA LEU A 275 -25.82 9.03 -43.65
C LEU A 275 -25.25 7.98 -42.65
N ILE A 276 -25.99 6.87 -42.42
CA ILE A 276 -25.45 5.50 -42.27
C ILE A 276 -26.41 4.44 -42.87
N SER A 277 -25.92 3.75 -43.92
CA SER A 277 -26.17 2.37 -44.42
C SER A 277 -27.56 1.88 -44.86
N PRO A 278 -27.61 0.90 -45.81
CA PRO A 278 -28.03 -0.45 -45.40
C PRO A 278 -27.24 -1.60 -46.07
N ILE A 279 -26.79 -2.59 -45.30
CA ILE A 279 -27.35 -3.96 -45.11
C ILE A 279 -27.18 -4.89 -46.31
N GLN A 280 -26.32 -5.91 -46.13
CA GLN A 280 -26.57 -7.26 -46.63
C GLN A 280 -26.77 -8.22 -45.44
N THR A 281 -27.68 -9.15 -45.71
CA THR A 281 -28.34 -10.18 -44.89
C THR A 281 -27.44 -11.33 -44.43
N THR A 282 -27.71 -11.87 -43.23
CA THR A 282 -27.90 -13.31 -42.91
C THR A 282 -28.27 -13.43 -41.41
N HIS A 283 -29.51 -13.75 -41.05
CA HIS A 283 -30.11 -15.10 -40.82
C HIS A 283 -29.79 -15.72 -39.44
N HIS A 284 -30.85 -15.90 -38.62
CA HIS A 284 -31.12 -16.81 -37.47
C HIS A 284 -30.05 -17.00 -36.37
N ASP A 285 -30.34 -17.10 -35.06
CA ASP A 285 -31.51 -17.74 -34.45
C ASP A 285 -31.77 -17.32 -32.99
N ASN A 286 -32.98 -17.62 -32.54
CA ASN A 286 -33.57 -17.32 -31.25
C ASN A 286 -33.06 -18.21 -30.10
N ARG A 287 -32.85 -17.62 -28.91
CA ARG A 287 -33.44 -18.17 -27.68
C ARG A 287 -33.59 -17.13 -26.57
N LYS A 288 -34.83 -16.69 -26.34
CA LYS A 288 -35.29 -16.09 -25.09
C LYS A 288 -35.53 -17.20 -24.07
N VAL A 289 -35.01 -17.04 -22.85
CA VAL A 289 -35.74 -17.39 -21.63
C VAL A 289 -35.56 -16.25 -20.64
N THR A 290 -36.62 -15.48 -20.48
CA THR A 290 -36.89 -14.61 -19.33
C THR A 290 -37.35 -15.45 -18.15
N SER A 291 -36.83 -15.21 -16.94
CA SER A 291 -37.67 -14.80 -15.80
C SER A 291 -36.85 -14.61 -14.52
N ARG A 292 -37.12 -13.47 -13.90
CA ARG A 292 -36.88 -13.06 -12.51
C ARG A 292 -37.11 -14.16 -11.47
N ARG A 293 -36.30 -14.20 -10.41
CA ARG A 293 -36.77 -13.90 -9.04
C ARG A 293 -35.60 -13.74 -8.04
N THR A 294 -35.82 -12.75 -7.18
CA THR A 294 -35.21 -12.44 -5.89
C THR A 294 -34.93 -13.66 -5.01
N ASN A 295 -33.85 -13.61 -4.22
CA ASN A 295 -33.87 -14.02 -2.81
C ASN A 295 -32.66 -13.44 -2.05
N TYR A 296 -32.97 -12.57 -1.09
CA TYR A 296 -32.10 -12.26 0.04
C TYR A 296 -32.06 -13.50 0.96
N HIS A 297 -30.87 -13.93 1.36
CA HIS A 297 -30.69 -14.78 2.52
C HIS A 297 -29.85 -14.04 3.56
N PRO A 298 -30.27 -13.98 4.84
CA PRO A 298 -29.45 -13.49 5.93
C PRO A 298 -28.44 -14.56 6.35
N VAL A 299 -27.20 -14.14 6.59
CA VAL A 299 -26.14 -15.00 7.13
C VAL A 299 -26.31 -15.13 8.65
N PRO A 300 -26.16 -16.32 9.25
CA PRO A 300 -26.27 -16.52 10.69
C PRO A 300 -25.07 -15.98 11.46
N ASN A 301 -25.34 -15.42 12.65
CA ASN A 301 -24.39 -15.13 13.71
C ASN A 301 -23.51 -16.36 13.99
N THR A 302 -22.19 -16.20 13.92
CA THR A 302 -21.26 -17.18 14.49
C THR A 302 -20.73 -16.63 15.80
N GLN A 303 -21.01 -17.38 16.86
CA GLN A 303 -20.65 -17.09 18.24
C GLN A 303 -19.13 -17.05 18.45
N GLU A 304 -18.74 -16.06 19.23
CA GLU A 304 -17.49 -15.88 19.95
C GLU A 304 -17.11 -17.15 20.76
N PRO A 305 -15.89 -17.70 20.64
CA PRO A 305 -15.43 -18.71 21.57
C PRO A 305 -15.00 -18.06 22.89
N ALA A 306 -15.83 -18.24 23.91
CA ALA A 306 -15.52 -17.93 25.29
C ALA A 306 -14.26 -18.69 25.75
N TYR A 307 -13.20 -17.95 26.10
CA TYR A 307 -12.01 -18.52 26.74
C TYR A 307 -12.37 -18.96 28.17
N ARG A 308 -12.56 -20.27 28.36
CA ARG A 308 -12.76 -20.88 29.67
C ARG A 308 -11.44 -20.88 30.43
N ARG A 309 -11.31 -20.03 31.46
CA ARG A 309 -10.24 -20.15 32.46
C ARG A 309 -10.43 -21.46 33.23
N THR A 310 -9.49 -22.39 33.08
CA THR A 310 -9.28 -23.44 34.07
C THR A 310 -8.42 -22.87 35.22
N PRO A 311 -8.86 -23.00 36.48
CA PRO A 311 -7.99 -22.72 37.62
C PRO A 311 -7.00 -23.89 37.81
N TYR A 312 -5.70 -23.58 37.80
CA TYR A 312 -4.67 -24.50 38.26
C TYR A 312 -4.73 -24.58 39.79
N SER A 313 -5.03 -25.77 40.33
CA SER A 313 -4.66 -26.15 41.70
C SER A 313 -3.23 -26.72 41.69
N PRO A 314 -2.42 -26.44 42.73
CA PRO A 314 -1.10 -27.01 42.87
C PRO A 314 -1.18 -28.40 43.49
N SER A 315 -0.77 -29.44 42.77
CA SER A 315 -0.45 -30.75 43.36
C SER A 315 1.04 -30.79 43.67
N SER A 316 1.37 -30.65 44.95
CA SER A 316 2.56 -31.22 45.55
C SER A 316 2.52 -32.74 45.37
N ASP A 317 3.61 -33.34 44.90
CA ASP A 317 4.18 -34.60 45.41
C ASP A 317 5.28 -35.07 44.45
N PHE A 318 6.54 -35.03 44.91
CA PHE A 318 7.62 -35.84 44.37
C PHE A 318 8.29 -36.57 45.53
N PRO A 319 8.40 -37.91 45.48
CA PRO A 319 9.09 -38.69 46.49
C PRO A 319 10.60 -38.66 46.29
N ILE A 320 11.31 -38.57 47.41
CA ILE A 320 12.75 -38.73 47.55
C ILE A 320 13.11 -40.20 47.28
N PRO A 321 14.13 -40.52 46.47
CA PRO A 321 14.75 -41.82 46.50
C PRO A 321 15.93 -41.82 47.49
N HIS A 322 15.83 -42.68 48.51
CA HIS A 322 16.97 -43.17 49.26
C HIS A 322 17.84 -44.06 48.37
N LYS A 323 19.12 -43.72 48.23
CA LYS A 323 20.24 -44.65 48.36
C LYS A 323 21.56 -43.91 48.51
#